data_AF-A0A955AFU5-F1
#
_entry.id   AF-A0A955AFU5-F1
#
_cell.length_a   1.000
_cell.length_b   1.000
_cell.length_c   1.000
_cell.angle_alpha   90.00
_cell.angle_beta   90.00
_cell.angle_gamma   90.00
#
_symmetry.space_group_name_H-M   'P 1'
#
loop_
_entity.id
_entity.type
_entity.pdbx_description
1 polymer ?
#
loop_
_entity_poly.entity_id
_entity_poly.type
_entity_poly.pdbx_seq_one_letter_code
_entity_poly.pdbx_strand_id
1 'polypeptide(L)'
;KIMARLNIAEKRLPQDGRIKLKVSGREIDVRVSVIPMIHGEGIVMRILDKGAMVFDLLNLGMEADVYAAYSELIQLPHGIILVTGPTGSGKTTTLYSSLIQIKSDDTKIITTEDPVEYQLEGINQIQVHPKIGLTFAQSLRAILRHDPDIVLVGEIRDKETAENAIQASLTGHLVFSTLHTNDAAGAYTRLVDMQVEPFLVASTVEAVMAQRLVRRLCKECKEAYVPAKDELPPDFPFDKWDGSPIYRPRGCRTCRNVGYSGRLGIYELLITTEEVRALANERASTWEIKKAASAGGMKTLRDDGWAKVLAGRSSVEEVVRVTKGDRILIGGV
;
A
#
# COMPACT_ATOMS: atom_id res chain seq x y z
N LYS A 1 -10.02 -29.93 -0.58
CA LYS A 1 -11.39 -29.81 -1.14
C LYS A 1 -12.49 -29.96 -0.10
N ILE A 2 -12.59 -31.10 0.61
CA ILE A 2 -13.63 -31.33 1.65
C ILE A 2 -13.70 -30.21 2.68
N MET A 3 -12.56 -29.88 3.30
CA MET A 3 -12.48 -28.83 4.34
C MET A 3 -12.97 -27.46 3.85
N ALA A 4 -12.82 -27.19 2.55
CA ALA A 4 -13.21 -25.93 1.91
C ALA A 4 -14.57 -26.03 1.19
N ARG A 5 -15.32 -27.14 1.38
CA ARG A 5 -16.61 -27.44 0.75
C ARG A 5 -16.56 -27.39 -0.79
N LEU A 6 -15.45 -27.83 -1.38
CA LEU A 6 -15.27 -27.88 -2.84
C LEU A 6 -15.70 -29.23 -3.43
N ASN A 7 -16.11 -29.23 -4.69
CA ASN A 7 -16.52 -30.42 -5.41
C ASN A 7 -15.28 -31.30 -5.74
N ILE A 8 -15.24 -32.49 -5.17
CA ILE A 8 -14.13 -33.45 -5.32
C ILE A 8 -14.14 -34.09 -6.71
N ALA A 9 -15.32 -34.29 -7.30
CA ALA A 9 -15.50 -34.90 -8.61
C ALA A 9 -15.11 -33.91 -9.73
N GLU A 10 -15.36 -32.61 -9.53
CA GLU A 10 -14.92 -31.60 -10.48
C GLU A 10 -13.41 -31.36 -10.34
N LYS A 11 -12.68 -31.61 -11.43
CA LYS A 11 -11.21 -31.48 -11.52
C LYS A 11 -10.76 -30.69 -12.75
N ARG A 12 -11.71 -30.19 -13.56
CA ARG A 12 -11.47 -29.52 -14.84
C ARG A 12 -11.70 -28.01 -14.75
N LEU A 13 -12.34 -27.55 -13.67
CA LEU A 13 -12.65 -26.14 -13.45
C LEU A 13 -11.92 -25.62 -12.20
N PRO A 14 -11.47 -24.35 -12.21
CA PRO A 14 -11.01 -23.67 -11.00
C PRO A 14 -12.06 -23.69 -9.90
N GLN A 15 -11.61 -23.81 -8.65
CA GLN A 15 -12.47 -23.82 -7.47
C GLN A 15 -11.85 -23.03 -6.32
N ASP A 16 -12.61 -22.12 -5.74
CA ASP A 16 -12.20 -21.32 -4.59
C ASP A 16 -13.08 -21.61 -3.38
N GLY A 17 -12.48 -21.68 -2.19
CA GLY A 17 -13.17 -21.96 -0.95
C GLY A 17 -12.48 -21.35 0.27
N ARG A 18 -13.15 -21.46 1.42
CA ARG A 18 -12.62 -21.00 2.71
C ARG A 18 -12.67 -22.13 3.73
N ILE A 19 -11.66 -22.20 4.59
CA ILE A 19 -11.59 -23.12 5.72
C ILE A 19 -11.44 -22.27 6.98
N LYS A 20 -12.39 -22.40 7.92
CA LYS A 20 -12.25 -21.85 9.27
C LYS A 20 -11.60 -22.91 10.16
N LEU A 21 -10.47 -22.59 10.77
CA LEU A 21 -9.71 -23.46 11.66
C LEU A 21 -9.49 -22.75 12.99
N LYS A 22 -9.49 -23.52 14.09
CA LYS A 22 -9.03 -23.05 15.39
C LYS A 22 -7.76 -23.80 15.75
N VAL A 23 -6.62 -23.10 15.84
CA VAL A 23 -5.30 -23.69 16.09
C VAL A 23 -4.66 -22.97 17.27
N SER A 24 -4.32 -23.71 18.33
CA SER A 24 -3.72 -23.15 19.56
C SER A 24 -4.49 -21.94 20.11
N GLY A 25 -5.83 -22.04 20.13
CA GLY A 25 -6.72 -20.98 20.61
C GLY A 25 -6.99 -19.84 19.61
N ARG A 26 -6.24 -19.75 18.51
CA ARG A 26 -6.42 -18.70 17.48
C ARG A 26 -7.35 -19.16 16.37
N GLU A 27 -8.23 -18.26 15.93
CA GLU A 27 -9.02 -18.46 14.72
C GLU A 27 -8.22 -18.09 13.48
N ILE A 28 -8.08 -19.06 12.57
CA ILE A 28 -7.37 -18.95 11.32
C ILE A 28 -8.37 -19.15 10.18
N ASP A 29 -8.49 -18.18 9.29
CA ASP A 29 -9.24 -18.32 8.05
C ASP A 29 -8.28 -18.65 6.90
N VAL A 30 -8.50 -19.75 6.21
CA VAL A 30 -7.64 -20.18 5.09
C VAL A 30 -8.43 -20.07 3.80
N ARG A 31 -7.97 -19.23 2.88
CA ARG A 31 -8.49 -19.19 1.51
C ARG A 31 -7.79 -20.25 0.68
N VAL A 32 -8.56 -21.09 0.00
CA VAL A 32 -8.06 -22.18 -0.83
C VAL A 32 -8.45 -21.89 -2.27
N SER A 33 -7.49 -21.91 -3.17
CA SER A 33 -7.71 -21.88 -4.62
C SER A 33 -7.15 -23.15 -5.24
N VAL A 34 -7.96 -23.83 -6.04
CA VAL A 34 -7.60 -25.06 -6.76
C VAL A 34 -7.75 -24.78 -8.25
N ILE A 35 -6.69 -25.02 -9.03
CA ILE A 35 -6.72 -24.85 -10.48
C ILE A 35 -6.27 -26.14 -11.18
N PRO A 36 -6.92 -26.55 -12.27
CA PRO A 36 -6.48 -27.68 -13.07
C PRO A 36 -5.14 -27.37 -13.75
N MET A 37 -4.26 -28.36 -13.78
CA MET A 37 -2.94 -28.34 -14.42
C MET A 37 -2.76 -29.65 -15.23
N ILE A 38 -1.77 -29.67 -16.13
CA ILE A 38 -1.51 -30.83 -17.02
C ILE A 38 -1.34 -32.15 -16.23
N HIS A 39 -0.71 -32.08 -15.07
CA HIS A 39 -0.39 -33.25 -14.23
C HIS A 39 -1.24 -33.37 -12.96
N GLY A 40 -2.39 -32.70 -12.89
CA GLY A 40 -3.28 -32.75 -11.73
C GLY A 40 -3.83 -31.40 -11.33
N GLU A 41 -4.09 -31.18 -10.05
CA GLU A 41 -4.60 -29.90 -9.54
C GLU A 41 -3.53 -29.16 -8.74
N GLY A 42 -3.28 -27.90 -9.09
CA GLY A 42 -2.49 -27.00 -8.26
C GLY A 42 -3.35 -26.43 -7.15
N ILE A 43 -2.84 -26.42 -5.92
CA ILE A 43 -3.55 -25.91 -4.75
C ILE A 43 -2.72 -24.82 -4.09
N VAL A 44 -3.32 -23.65 -3.89
CA VAL A 44 -2.74 -22.56 -3.09
C VAL A 44 -3.61 -22.35 -1.86
N MET A 45 -2.99 -22.32 -0.68
CA MET A 45 -3.64 -22.00 0.59
C MET A 45 -3.05 -20.71 1.14
N ARG A 46 -3.88 -19.67 1.27
CA ARG A 46 -3.51 -18.40 1.89
C ARG A 46 -4.06 -18.37 3.30
N ILE A 47 -3.17 -18.28 4.27
CA ILE A 47 -3.49 -18.23 5.70
C ILE A 47 -3.75 -16.79 6.11
N LEU A 48 -4.89 -16.54 6.75
CA LEU A 48 -5.26 -15.27 7.36
C LEU A 48 -5.39 -15.49 8.88
N ASP A 49 -4.43 -14.99 9.65
CA ASP A 49 -4.49 -14.99 11.11
C ASP A 49 -5.17 -13.70 11.56
N LYS A 50 -6.45 -13.80 11.95
CA LYS A 50 -7.28 -12.64 12.33
C LYS A 50 -6.89 -12.04 13.68
N GLY A 51 -6.21 -12.80 14.54
CA GLY A 51 -5.88 -12.37 15.91
C GLY A 51 -4.50 -11.76 16.08
N ALA A 52 -3.64 -11.77 15.05
CA ALA A 52 -2.24 -11.38 15.19
C ALA A 52 -1.89 -9.97 14.69
N MET A 53 -2.80 -9.30 13.97
CA MET A 53 -2.47 -8.02 13.33
C MET A 53 -2.87 -6.85 14.23
N VAL A 54 -1.86 -6.22 14.84
CA VAL A 54 -2.00 -4.91 15.47
C VAL A 54 -1.83 -3.86 14.38
N PHE A 55 -2.86 -3.03 14.19
CA PHE A 55 -2.82 -1.89 13.27
C PHE A 55 -2.38 -0.65 14.06
N ASP A 56 -1.18 -0.18 13.78
CA ASP A 56 -0.59 0.98 14.43
C ASP A 56 0.32 1.68 13.41
N LEU A 57 -0.08 2.91 13.06
CA LEU A 57 0.56 3.70 12.01
C LEU A 57 2.03 4.01 12.35
N LEU A 58 2.31 4.29 13.63
CA LEU A 58 3.65 4.61 14.12
C LEU A 58 4.60 3.42 13.93
N ASN A 59 4.09 2.20 14.08
CA ASN A 59 4.86 0.97 14.00
C ASN A 59 5.00 0.39 12.58
N LEU A 60 4.44 1.04 11.55
CA LEU A 60 4.56 0.57 10.16
C LEU A 60 5.97 0.80 9.57
N GLY A 61 6.78 1.63 10.24
CA GLY A 61 8.16 1.90 9.86
C GLY A 61 8.33 3.09 8.93
N MET A 62 7.40 4.04 8.94
CA MET A 62 7.59 5.37 8.35
C MET A 62 8.76 6.08 9.05
N GLU A 63 9.53 6.90 8.33
CA GLU A 63 10.46 7.84 8.98
C GLU A 63 9.67 8.96 9.67
N ALA A 64 10.29 9.62 10.64
CA ALA A 64 9.61 10.56 11.52
C ALA A 64 8.94 11.73 10.77
N ASP A 65 9.59 12.23 9.72
CA ASP A 65 9.07 13.29 8.85
C ASP A 65 7.86 12.82 8.02
N VAL A 66 7.94 11.63 7.42
CA VAL A 66 6.83 11.02 6.67
C VAL A 66 5.65 10.73 7.59
N TYR A 67 5.90 10.20 8.79
CA TYR A 67 4.86 9.93 9.78
C TYR A 67 4.16 11.21 10.23
N ALA A 68 4.91 12.27 10.54
CA ALA A 68 4.35 13.55 10.97
C ALA A 68 3.46 14.14 9.86
N ALA A 69 3.99 14.27 8.64
CA ALA A 69 3.24 14.80 7.51
C ALA A 69 1.99 13.96 7.18
N TYR A 70 2.11 12.63 7.18
CA TYR A 70 0.96 11.77 6.92
C TYR A 70 -0.09 11.83 8.04
N SER A 71 0.34 11.95 9.30
CA SER A 71 -0.57 12.08 10.44
C SER A 71 -1.39 13.37 10.40
N GLU A 72 -0.84 14.46 9.85
CA GLU A 72 -1.58 15.70 9.59
C GLU A 72 -2.58 15.51 8.44
N LEU A 73 -2.15 14.88 7.35
CA LEU A 73 -2.99 14.64 6.17
C LEU A 73 -4.25 13.83 6.50
N ILE A 74 -4.13 12.76 7.28
CA ILE A 74 -5.29 11.91 7.62
C ILE A 74 -6.33 12.59 8.52
N GLN A 75 -6.03 13.78 9.04
CA GLN A 75 -6.95 14.60 9.85
C GLN A 75 -7.57 15.76 9.05
N LEU A 76 -7.30 15.86 7.75
CA LEU A 76 -7.94 16.87 6.90
C LEU A 76 -9.46 16.73 6.92
N PRO A 77 -10.21 17.84 6.86
CA PRO A 77 -11.68 17.79 6.89
C PRO A 77 -12.27 17.12 5.66
N HIS A 78 -11.60 17.27 4.51
CA HIS A 78 -12.01 16.67 3.24
C HIS A 78 -10.80 16.52 2.31
N GLY A 79 -10.99 15.78 1.23
CA GLY A 79 -9.93 15.51 0.26
C GLY A 79 -9.78 14.02 -0.04
N ILE A 80 -8.97 13.68 -1.03
CA ILE A 80 -8.63 12.29 -1.36
C ILE A 80 -7.19 12.01 -0.96
N ILE A 81 -7.01 10.95 -0.16
CA ILE A 81 -5.71 10.37 0.17
C ILE A 81 -5.62 9.00 -0.49
N LEU A 82 -4.67 8.86 -1.41
CA LEU A 82 -4.45 7.64 -2.16
C LEU A 82 -3.26 6.87 -1.61
N VAL A 83 -3.40 5.56 -1.40
CA VAL A 83 -2.27 4.67 -1.11
C VAL A 83 -2.03 3.77 -2.32
N THR A 84 -0.81 3.78 -2.86
CA THR A 84 -0.50 3.10 -4.11
C THR A 84 0.54 1.99 -3.94
N GLY A 85 0.48 1.02 -4.85
CA GLY A 85 1.47 -0.04 -4.98
C GLY A 85 0.90 -1.39 -5.41
N PRO A 86 1.75 -2.38 -5.65
CA PRO A 86 1.36 -3.71 -6.11
C PRO A 86 0.63 -4.47 -5.01
N THR A 87 0.13 -5.65 -5.37
CA THR A 87 -0.41 -6.59 -4.40
C THR A 87 0.64 -6.95 -3.36
N GLY A 88 0.24 -6.93 -2.08
CA GLY A 88 1.14 -7.27 -0.97
C GLY A 88 2.12 -6.16 -0.56
N SER A 89 1.94 -4.93 -1.02
CA SER A 89 2.76 -3.78 -0.58
C SER A 89 2.38 -3.20 0.79
N GLY A 90 1.31 -3.69 1.42
CA GLY A 90 0.87 -3.23 2.75
C GLY A 90 -0.16 -2.10 2.74
N LYS A 91 -0.77 -1.75 1.58
CA LYS A 91 -1.77 -0.67 1.46
C LYS A 91 -2.90 -0.76 2.48
N THR A 92 -3.56 -1.92 2.57
CA THR A 92 -4.66 -2.15 3.51
C THR A 92 -4.20 -1.98 4.96
N THR A 93 -3.00 -2.43 5.30
CA THR A 93 -2.44 -2.27 6.64
C THR A 93 -2.24 -0.79 6.98
N THR A 94 -1.72 0.01 6.03
CA THR A 94 -1.59 1.45 6.20
C THR A 94 -2.94 2.12 6.36
N LEU A 95 -3.88 1.87 5.43
CA LEU A 95 -5.21 2.48 5.49
C LEU A 95 -5.98 2.12 6.78
N TYR A 96 -5.96 0.86 7.20
CA TYR A 96 -6.61 0.44 8.44
C TYR A 96 -5.96 1.10 9.67
N SER A 97 -4.63 1.23 9.67
CA SER A 97 -3.92 1.93 10.75
C SER A 97 -4.25 3.42 10.78
N SER A 98 -4.39 4.07 9.62
CA SER A 98 -4.84 5.45 9.50
C SER A 98 -6.24 5.63 10.07
N LEU A 99 -7.19 4.77 9.65
CA LEU A 99 -8.57 4.85 10.13
C LEU A 99 -8.66 4.64 11.65
N ILE A 100 -7.90 3.69 12.20
CA ILE A 100 -7.87 3.47 13.67
C ILE A 100 -7.30 4.68 14.41
N GLN A 101 -6.26 5.33 13.86
CA GLN A 101 -5.64 6.50 14.48
C GLN A 101 -6.60 7.70 14.58
N ILE A 102 -7.47 7.89 13.58
CA ILE A 102 -8.42 9.02 13.53
C ILE A 102 -9.83 8.65 14.00
N LYS A 103 -10.06 7.38 14.35
CA LYS A 103 -11.36 6.91 14.83
C LYS A 103 -11.69 7.56 16.16
N SER A 104 -12.82 8.25 16.21
CA SER A 104 -13.45 8.76 17.43
C SER A 104 -14.95 8.42 17.44
N ASP A 105 -15.59 8.61 18.58
CA ASP A 105 -17.05 8.39 18.72
C ASP A 105 -17.86 9.46 17.96
N ASP A 106 -17.25 10.61 17.64
CA ASP A 106 -17.86 11.71 16.91
C ASP A 106 -17.70 11.58 15.39
N THR A 107 -16.93 10.60 14.91
CA THR A 107 -16.62 10.41 13.48
C THR A 107 -17.24 9.14 12.93
N LYS A 108 -18.10 9.25 11.93
CA LYS A 108 -18.68 8.13 11.22
C LYS A 108 -17.81 7.71 10.03
N ILE A 109 -17.11 6.59 10.21
CA ILE A 109 -16.29 5.97 9.16
C ILE A 109 -17.08 4.86 8.47
N ILE A 110 -17.15 4.91 7.13
CA ILE A 110 -17.76 3.85 6.31
C ILE A 110 -16.79 3.37 5.21
N THR A 111 -16.57 2.06 5.12
CA THR A 111 -15.68 1.45 4.12
C THR A 111 -16.47 0.60 3.12
N THR A 112 -15.98 0.50 1.89
CA THR A 112 -16.41 -0.50 0.90
C THR A 112 -15.19 -1.29 0.42
N GLU A 113 -15.22 -2.62 0.50
CA GLU A 113 -14.04 -3.47 0.33
C GLU A 113 -14.36 -4.80 -0.41
N ASP A 114 -13.38 -5.36 -1.13
CA ASP A 114 -13.52 -6.62 -1.87
C ASP A 114 -12.32 -7.58 -1.65
N PRO A 115 -12.39 -8.50 -0.67
CA PRO A 115 -13.34 -8.57 0.45
C PRO A 115 -12.86 -7.77 1.67
N VAL A 116 -13.68 -7.71 2.72
CA VAL A 116 -13.25 -7.23 4.04
C VAL A 116 -12.25 -8.24 4.63
N GLU A 117 -11.02 -7.80 4.88
CA GLU A 117 -9.93 -8.67 5.37
C GLU A 117 -9.97 -8.84 6.90
N TYR A 118 -10.19 -7.75 7.64
CA TYR A 118 -10.34 -7.75 9.10
C TYR A 118 -11.53 -6.88 9.49
N GLN A 119 -12.19 -7.28 10.58
CA GLN A 119 -13.27 -6.49 11.17
C GLN A 119 -12.66 -5.44 12.10
N LEU A 120 -12.96 -4.17 11.83
CA LEU A 120 -12.50 -3.04 12.61
C LEU A 120 -13.64 -2.56 13.52
N GLU A 121 -13.41 -2.63 14.82
CA GLU A 121 -14.40 -2.19 15.80
C GLU A 121 -14.66 -0.68 15.70
N GLY A 122 -15.93 -0.29 15.66
CA GLY A 122 -16.37 1.10 15.51
C GLY A 122 -16.31 1.64 14.07
N ILE A 123 -16.00 0.81 13.07
CA ILE A 123 -16.00 1.20 11.65
C ILE A 123 -17.04 0.39 10.89
N ASN A 124 -17.87 1.06 10.09
CA ASN A 124 -18.92 0.41 9.31
C ASN A 124 -18.32 -0.13 8.00
N GLN A 125 -18.19 -1.45 7.86
CA GLN A 125 -17.54 -2.06 6.69
C GLN A 125 -18.55 -2.76 5.78
N ILE A 126 -18.60 -2.33 4.52
CA ILE A 126 -19.42 -2.93 3.46
C ILE A 126 -18.52 -3.82 2.61
N GLN A 127 -18.90 -5.09 2.43
CA GLN A 127 -18.24 -5.97 1.49
C GLN A 127 -18.95 -5.93 0.14
N VAL A 128 -18.17 -5.79 -0.94
CA VAL A 128 -18.67 -5.85 -2.31
C VAL A 128 -19.26 -7.24 -2.59
N HIS A 129 -20.43 -7.26 -3.24
CA HIS A 129 -21.12 -8.49 -3.64
C HIS A 129 -21.59 -8.37 -5.10
N PRO A 130 -20.71 -8.64 -6.09
CA PRO A 130 -21.03 -8.40 -7.51
C PRO A 130 -22.22 -9.23 -8.01
N LYS A 131 -22.44 -10.43 -7.43
CA LYS A 131 -23.55 -11.32 -7.80
C LYS A 131 -24.94 -10.75 -7.56
N ILE A 132 -25.06 -9.78 -6.65
CA ILE A 132 -26.32 -9.07 -6.35
C ILE A 132 -26.27 -7.60 -6.75
N GLY A 133 -25.25 -7.20 -7.53
CA GLY A 133 -25.07 -5.82 -7.99
C GLY A 133 -24.45 -4.86 -6.97
N LEU A 134 -24.11 -5.28 -5.75
CA LEU A 134 -23.48 -4.39 -4.76
C LEU A 134 -22.00 -4.16 -5.12
N THR A 135 -21.73 -3.19 -6.00
CA THR A 135 -20.39 -2.80 -6.48
C THR A 135 -19.76 -1.66 -5.68
N PHE A 136 -18.50 -1.32 -5.93
CA PHE A 136 -17.83 -0.15 -5.34
C PHE A 136 -18.59 1.16 -5.60
N ALA A 137 -18.87 1.47 -6.87
CA ALA A 137 -19.60 2.67 -7.25
C ALA A 137 -21.00 2.75 -6.64
N GLN A 138 -21.76 1.64 -6.64
CA GLN A 138 -23.10 1.62 -6.03
C GLN A 138 -23.05 1.81 -4.51
N SER A 139 -22.09 1.18 -3.84
CA SER A 139 -21.91 1.32 -2.39
C SER A 139 -21.53 2.76 -2.04
N LEU A 140 -20.60 3.36 -2.77
CA LEU A 140 -20.17 4.75 -2.54
C LEU A 140 -21.33 5.74 -2.73
N ARG A 141 -22.14 5.58 -3.77
CA ARG A 141 -23.36 6.39 -3.97
C ARG A 141 -24.37 6.22 -2.83
N ALA A 142 -24.42 5.07 -2.17
CA ALA A 142 -25.29 4.85 -1.02
C ALA A 142 -24.70 5.48 0.25
N ILE A 143 -23.39 5.32 0.47
CA ILE A 143 -22.64 5.85 1.62
C ILE A 143 -22.88 7.35 1.80
N LEU A 144 -22.90 8.14 0.72
CA LEU A 144 -23.14 9.59 0.81
C LEU A 144 -24.52 9.99 1.34
N ARG A 145 -25.49 9.07 1.41
CA ARG A 145 -26.80 9.30 2.08
C ARG A 145 -26.83 8.82 3.53
N HIS A 146 -25.72 8.29 4.02
CA HIS A 146 -25.57 7.81 5.39
C HIS A 146 -24.84 8.81 6.28
N ASP A 147 -24.66 10.06 5.87
CA ASP A 147 -24.01 11.10 6.68
C ASP A 147 -22.63 10.64 7.20
N PRO A 148 -21.71 10.18 6.31
CA PRO A 148 -20.36 9.79 6.72
C PRO A 148 -19.48 11.04 6.92
N ASP A 149 -18.45 10.94 7.74
CA ASP A 149 -17.36 11.93 7.77
C ASP A 149 -16.19 11.46 6.90
N ILE A 150 -15.87 10.16 7.02
CA ILE A 150 -14.73 9.52 6.37
C ILE A 150 -15.21 8.31 5.57
N VAL A 151 -14.75 8.22 4.33
CA VAL A 151 -15.08 7.12 3.44
C VAL A 151 -13.80 6.39 3.00
N LEU A 152 -13.79 5.06 3.07
CA LEU A 152 -12.75 4.25 2.43
C LEU A 152 -13.34 3.47 1.26
N VAL A 153 -12.77 3.65 0.08
CA VAL A 153 -13.05 2.85 -1.11
C VAL A 153 -11.86 1.93 -1.31
N GLY A 154 -12.05 0.62 -1.17
CA GLY A 154 -10.96 -0.36 -1.14
C GLY A 154 -9.98 -0.22 -2.31
N GLU A 155 -10.48 0.13 -3.49
CA GLU A 155 -9.68 0.45 -4.67
C GLU A 155 -10.52 1.23 -5.69
N ILE A 156 -9.85 2.07 -6.48
CA ILE A 156 -10.41 2.69 -7.67
C ILE A 156 -9.92 1.90 -8.88
N ARG A 157 -10.83 1.21 -9.58
CA ARG A 157 -10.51 0.42 -10.78
C ARG A 157 -11.05 1.02 -12.08
N ASP A 158 -12.09 1.83 -11.98
CA ASP A 158 -12.86 2.35 -13.09
C ASP A 158 -13.23 3.82 -12.88
N LYS A 159 -13.63 4.45 -13.99
CA LYS A 159 -14.04 5.85 -14.05
C LYS A 159 -15.15 6.15 -13.05
N GLU A 160 -16.17 5.30 -13.00
CA GLU A 160 -17.36 5.54 -12.19
C GLU A 160 -17.03 5.60 -10.69
N THR A 161 -16.19 4.68 -10.21
CA THR A 161 -15.72 4.69 -8.82
C THR A 161 -14.85 5.92 -8.54
N ALA A 162 -13.99 6.31 -9.48
CA ALA A 162 -13.15 7.50 -9.36
C ALA A 162 -13.99 8.79 -9.28
N GLU A 163 -14.98 8.96 -10.16
CA GLU A 163 -15.88 10.12 -10.16
C GLU A 163 -16.68 10.21 -8.86
N ASN A 164 -17.20 9.09 -8.37
CA ASN A 164 -17.93 9.07 -7.09
C ASN A 164 -17.02 9.42 -5.90
N ALA A 165 -15.75 9.00 -5.91
CA ALA A 165 -14.78 9.37 -4.86
C ALA A 165 -14.46 10.87 -4.90
N ILE A 166 -14.34 11.45 -6.09
CA ILE A 166 -14.17 12.89 -6.29
C ILE A 166 -15.39 13.67 -5.84
N GLN A 167 -16.60 13.23 -6.17
CA GLN A 167 -17.82 13.88 -5.70
C GLN A 167 -17.95 13.81 -4.17
N ALA A 168 -17.58 12.68 -3.56
CA ALA A 168 -17.52 12.57 -2.10
C ALA A 168 -16.56 13.60 -1.50
N SER A 169 -15.35 13.72 -2.06
CA SER A 169 -14.38 14.71 -1.62
C SER A 169 -14.86 16.16 -1.78
N LEU A 170 -15.46 16.51 -2.93
CA LEU A 170 -15.98 17.85 -3.20
C LEU A 170 -17.18 18.23 -2.32
N THR A 171 -17.88 17.24 -1.78
CA THR A 171 -19.01 17.43 -0.86
C THR A 171 -18.58 17.46 0.61
N GLY A 172 -17.27 17.56 0.88
CA GLY A 172 -16.75 17.79 2.23
C GLY A 172 -16.37 16.53 2.99
N HIS A 173 -16.12 15.41 2.32
CA HIS A 173 -15.72 14.16 2.95
C HIS A 173 -14.23 13.88 2.78
N LEU A 174 -13.60 13.27 3.79
CA LEU A 174 -12.26 12.70 3.64
C LEU A 174 -12.36 11.30 3.03
N VAL A 175 -11.71 11.09 1.90
CA VAL A 175 -11.79 9.85 1.13
C VAL A 175 -10.44 9.15 1.07
N PHE A 176 -10.40 7.92 1.56
CA PHE A 176 -9.26 7.02 1.40
C PHE A 176 -9.50 6.06 0.26
N SER A 177 -8.49 5.86 -0.59
CA SER A 177 -8.56 4.77 -1.56
C SER A 177 -7.21 4.21 -1.95
N THR A 178 -7.22 3.16 -2.78
CA THR A 178 -6.01 2.59 -3.36
C THR A 178 -6.01 2.62 -4.87
N LEU A 179 -4.80 2.76 -5.43
CA LEU A 179 -4.52 2.55 -6.84
C LEU A 179 -3.33 1.59 -7.01
N HIS A 180 -3.23 1.01 -8.19
CA HIS A 180 -2.12 0.14 -8.58
C HIS A 180 -1.16 0.89 -9.50
N THR A 181 -0.38 1.81 -8.93
CA THR A 181 0.69 2.54 -9.62
C THR A 181 2.05 2.18 -9.05
N ASN A 182 3.11 2.45 -9.82
CA ASN A 182 4.46 2.12 -9.41
C ASN A 182 5.03 3.12 -8.40
N ASP A 183 4.67 4.38 -8.53
CA ASP A 183 5.08 5.53 -7.71
C ASP A 183 3.84 6.37 -7.34
N ALA A 184 4.06 7.45 -6.59
CA ALA A 184 3.01 8.35 -6.13
C ALA A 184 2.51 9.24 -7.26
N ALA A 185 3.43 9.81 -8.06
CA ALA A 185 3.08 10.69 -9.18
C ALA A 185 2.20 9.99 -10.24
N GLY A 186 2.42 8.69 -10.48
CA GLY A 186 1.64 7.92 -11.45
C GLY A 186 0.15 7.82 -11.11
N ALA A 187 -0.26 8.10 -9.87
CA ALA A 187 -1.68 8.14 -9.49
C ALA A 187 -2.46 9.22 -10.26
N TYR A 188 -1.86 10.40 -10.46
CA TYR A 188 -2.47 11.49 -11.21
C TYR A 188 -2.75 11.08 -12.65
N THR A 189 -1.71 10.59 -13.34
CA THR A 189 -1.83 10.09 -14.71
C THR A 189 -2.83 8.94 -14.78
N ARG A 190 -2.84 8.02 -13.81
CA ARG A 190 -3.78 6.91 -13.77
C ARG A 190 -5.24 7.34 -13.65
N LEU A 191 -5.54 8.38 -12.86
CA LEU A 191 -6.90 8.93 -12.76
C LEU A 191 -7.32 9.61 -14.06
N VAL A 192 -6.42 10.36 -14.69
CA VAL A 192 -6.66 10.98 -16.02
C VAL A 192 -6.87 9.90 -17.10
N ASP A 193 -6.11 8.81 -17.07
CA ASP A 193 -6.28 7.66 -18.00
C ASP A 193 -7.62 6.95 -17.80
N MET A 194 -8.20 7.01 -16.59
CA MET A 194 -9.58 6.58 -16.33
C MET A 194 -10.62 7.58 -16.83
N GLN A 195 -10.21 8.63 -17.56
CA GLN A 195 -11.05 9.69 -18.11
C GLN A 195 -11.74 10.55 -17.04
N VAL A 196 -11.10 10.70 -15.88
CA VAL A 196 -11.45 11.75 -14.92
C VAL A 196 -10.87 13.06 -15.41
N GLU A 197 -11.64 14.15 -15.29
CA GLU A 197 -11.18 15.47 -15.69
C GLU A 197 -9.97 15.93 -14.85
N PRO A 198 -8.86 16.38 -15.47
CA PRO A 198 -7.63 16.72 -14.75
C PRO A 198 -7.81 17.77 -13.64
N PHE A 199 -8.66 18.77 -13.86
CA PHE A 199 -8.93 19.80 -12.86
C PHE A 199 -9.61 19.22 -11.61
N LEU A 200 -10.42 18.17 -11.74
CA LEU A 200 -11.03 17.49 -10.61
C LEU A 200 -9.99 16.70 -9.82
N VAL A 201 -9.07 16.02 -10.52
CA VAL A 201 -7.96 15.31 -9.87
C VAL A 201 -7.08 16.30 -9.10
N ALA A 202 -6.67 17.39 -9.74
CA ALA A 202 -5.81 18.40 -9.14
C ALA A 202 -6.44 19.11 -7.92
N SER A 203 -7.76 19.28 -7.92
CA SER A 203 -8.47 19.98 -6.84
C SER A 203 -8.90 19.08 -5.68
N THR A 204 -8.91 17.76 -5.84
CA THR A 204 -9.41 16.83 -4.81
C THR A 204 -8.36 15.91 -4.21
N VAL A 205 -7.30 15.57 -4.94
CA VAL A 205 -6.22 14.72 -4.39
C VAL A 205 -5.31 15.56 -3.51
N GLU A 206 -5.28 15.28 -2.21
CA GLU A 206 -4.45 16.02 -1.24
C GLU A 206 -3.08 15.36 -1.02
N ALA A 207 -3.04 14.03 -1.12
CA ALA A 207 -1.79 13.30 -1.04
C ALA A 207 -1.87 11.92 -1.70
N VAL A 208 -0.71 11.45 -2.14
CA VAL A 208 -0.52 10.09 -2.64
C VAL A 208 0.67 9.45 -1.93
N MET A 209 0.42 8.34 -1.22
CA MET A 209 1.45 7.53 -0.58
C MET A 209 1.73 6.28 -1.42
N ALA A 210 2.84 6.27 -2.14
CA ALA A 210 3.37 5.04 -2.71
C ALA A 210 4.08 4.22 -1.64
N GLN A 211 3.86 2.90 -1.65
CA GLN A 211 4.43 2.00 -0.66
C GLN A 211 4.96 0.70 -1.27
N ARG A 212 6.04 0.18 -0.70
CA ARG A 212 6.52 -1.21 -0.90
C ARG A 212 6.90 -1.83 0.43
N LEU A 213 7.08 -3.16 0.44
CA LEU A 213 7.65 -3.87 1.58
C LEU A 213 9.02 -4.43 1.20
N VAL A 214 10.03 -4.12 2.01
CA VAL A 214 11.34 -4.79 1.98
C VAL A 214 11.44 -5.77 3.14
N ARG A 215 12.25 -6.82 2.96
CA ARG A 215 12.53 -7.77 4.03
C ARG A 215 13.42 -7.14 5.09
N ARG A 216 13.09 -7.36 6.36
CA ARG A 216 13.88 -6.86 7.49
C ARG A 216 15.04 -7.81 7.76
N LEU A 217 16.25 -7.29 7.88
CA LEU A 217 17.42 -8.10 8.23
C LEU A 217 17.20 -8.80 9.59
N CYS A 218 17.62 -10.06 9.69
CA CYS A 218 17.51 -10.80 10.93
C CYS A 218 18.45 -10.19 11.99
N LYS A 219 17.89 -9.80 13.14
CA LYS A 219 18.65 -9.18 14.24
C LYS A 219 19.75 -10.11 14.79
N GLU A 220 19.54 -11.42 14.75
CA GLU A 220 20.46 -12.43 15.30
C GLU A 220 21.66 -12.74 14.40
N CYS A 221 21.54 -12.51 13.09
CA CYS A 221 22.56 -12.99 12.13
C CYS A 221 22.97 -11.99 11.07
N LYS A 222 22.42 -10.78 11.03
CA LYS A 222 22.90 -9.76 10.10
C LYS A 222 24.40 -9.56 10.28
N GLU A 223 25.12 -9.49 9.17
CA GLU A 223 26.57 -9.36 9.14
C GLU A 223 26.93 -7.93 8.72
N ALA A 224 27.76 -7.26 9.53
CA ALA A 224 28.29 -5.95 9.19
C ALA A 224 29.43 -6.11 8.18
N TYR A 225 29.44 -5.27 7.15
CA TYR A 225 30.51 -5.20 6.16
C TYR A 225 30.68 -3.76 5.65
N VAL A 226 31.89 -3.43 5.21
CA VAL A 226 32.18 -2.16 4.55
C VAL A 226 32.30 -2.45 3.05
N PRO A 227 31.28 -2.14 2.24
CA PRO A 227 31.34 -2.34 0.79
C PRO A 227 32.40 -1.45 0.16
N ALA A 228 33.02 -1.91 -0.92
CA ALA A 228 33.75 -1.00 -1.79
C ALA A 228 32.75 -0.11 -2.55
N LYS A 229 33.14 1.12 -2.91
CA LYS A 229 32.21 2.09 -3.53
C LYS A 229 31.64 1.60 -4.86
N ASP A 230 32.42 0.84 -5.62
CA ASP A 230 32.04 0.24 -6.90
C ASP A 230 31.08 -0.95 -6.77
N GLU A 231 30.95 -1.54 -5.58
CA GLU A 231 29.96 -2.58 -5.29
C GLU A 231 28.56 -2.01 -5.02
N LEU A 232 28.46 -0.70 -4.75
CA LEU A 232 27.21 -0.04 -4.45
C LEU A 232 26.57 0.55 -5.72
N PRO A 233 25.22 0.57 -5.80
CA PRO A 233 24.54 1.21 -6.92
C PRO A 233 24.95 2.69 -7.08
N PRO A 234 25.00 3.23 -8.31
CA PRO A 234 25.39 4.63 -8.54
C PRO A 234 24.52 5.66 -7.81
N ASP A 235 23.27 5.28 -7.52
CA ASP A 235 22.28 6.08 -6.80
C ASP A 235 22.31 5.87 -5.29
N PHE A 236 23.33 5.19 -4.75
CA PHE A 236 23.54 5.07 -3.31
C PHE A 236 23.95 6.43 -2.72
N PRO A 237 23.44 6.84 -1.54
CA PRO A 237 23.66 8.19 -0.99
C PRO A 237 25.03 8.28 -0.30
N PHE A 238 26.10 8.33 -1.10
CA PHE A 238 27.48 8.47 -0.61
C PHE A 238 27.72 9.74 0.20
N ASP A 239 26.90 10.78 0.00
CA ASP A 239 26.89 12.04 0.75
C ASP A 239 26.36 11.87 2.19
N LYS A 240 25.45 10.91 2.40
CA LYS A 240 24.85 10.61 3.71
C LYS A 240 25.53 9.44 4.41
N TRP A 241 26.45 8.77 3.73
CA TRP A 241 27.19 7.64 4.26
C TRP A 241 28.56 8.07 4.76
N ASP A 242 28.79 7.91 6.06
CA ASP A 242 30.04 8.25 6.76
C ASP A 242 31.14 7.17 6.61
N GLY A 243 30.92 6.15 5.78
CA GLY A 243 31.81 4.99 5.66
C GLY A 243 31.59 3.91 6.71
N SER A 244 30.61 4.07 7.60
CA SER A 244 30.26 3.06 8.60
C SER A 244 29.81 1.74 7.96
N PRO A 245 30.04 0.59 8.60
CA PRO A 245 29.56 -0.69 8.08
C PRO A 245 28.05 -0.70 7.83
N ILE A 246 27.64 -1.18 6.66
CA ILE A 246 26.24 -1.54 6.39
C ILE A 246 26.06 -3.05 6.61
N TYR A 247 24.84 -3.55 6.46
CA TYR A 247 24.50 -4.92 6.86
C TYR A 247 23.97 -5.76 5.69
N ARG A 248 24.38 -7.03 5.65
CA ARG A 248 23.92 -8.04 4.68
C ARG A 248 23.32 -9.27 5.37
N PRO A 249 22.47 -10.05 4.69
CA PRO A 249 21.91 -11.28 5.24
C PRO A 249 22.97 -12.39 5.35
N ARG A 250 23.02 -13.09 6.49
CA ARG A 250 23.87 -14.30 6.68
C ARG A 250 23.07 -15.60 6.75
N GLY A 251 21.96 -15.58 7.50
CA GLY A 251 21.16 -16.76 7.79
C GLY A 251 21.52 -17.42 9.13
N CYS A 252 20.50 -17.83 9.87
CA CYS A 252 20.61 -18.62 11.11
C CYS A 252 19.31 -19.39 11.36
N ARG A 253 19.30 -20.24 12.39
CA ARG A 253 18.12 -21.04 12.79
C ARG A 253 16.87 -20.17 13.03
N THR A 254 17.01 -19.01 13.67
CA THR A 254 15.88 -18.10 14.00
C THR A 254 15.16 -17.63 12.74
N CYS A 255 15.89 -17.26 11.69
CA CYS A 255 15.32 -16.86 10.41
C CYS A 255 15.22 -18.02 9.40
N ARG A 256 15.34 -19.27 9.85
CA ARG A 256 15.29 -20.47 8.99
C ARG A 256 16.29 -20.40 7.82
N ASN A 257 17.50 -19.93 8.11
CA ASN A 257 18.60 -19.74 7.16
C ASN A 257 18.32 -18.76 5.99
N VAL A 258 17.29 -17.91 6.09
CA VAL A 258 16.97 -16.92 5.05
C VAL A 258 17.77 -15.61 5.16
N GLY A 259 18.21 -15.25 6.38
CA GLY A 259 18.91 -14.00 6.67
C GLY A 259 17.99 -12.79 6.94
N TYR A 260 16.67 -12.99 6.81
CA TYR A 260 15.65 -11.97 7.04
C TYR A 260 14.56 -12.47 7.99
N SER A 261 13.98 -11.59 8.80
CA SER A 261 12.86 -11.90 9.68
C SER A 261 11.87 -10.74 9.72
N GLY A 262 10.69 -10.94 9.16
CA GLY A 262 9.67 -9.90 9.02
C GLY A 262 9.90 -8.97 7.82
N ARG A 263 9.10 -7.90 7.76
CA ARG A 263 9.10 -6.90 6.70
C ARG A 263 9.06 -5.50 7.30
N LEU A 264 9.43 -4.51 6.52
CA LEU A 264 9.24 -3.09 6.83
C LEU A 264 8.71 -2.37 5.59
N GLY A 265 7.91 -1.33 5.81
CA GLY A 265 7.48 -0.44 4.74
C GLY A 265 8.63 0.45 4.27
N ILE A 266 8.61 0.74 2.97
CA ILE A 266 9.26 1.92 2.41
C ILE A 266 8.20 2.80 1.75
N TYR A 267 8.35 4.12 1.89
CA TYR A 267 7.29 5.09 1.62
C TYR A 267 7.79 6.25 0.77
N GLU A 268 6.97 6.64 -0.20
CA GLU A 268 7.09 7.87 -0.98
C GLU A 268 5.78 8.63 -0.82
N LEU A 269 5.83 9.75 -0.10
CA LEU A 269 4.67 10.57 0.21
C LEU A 269 4.69 11.84 -0.63
N LEU A 270 3.85 11.87 -1.66
CA LEU A 270 3.62 13.04 -2.48
C LEU A 270 2.48 13.85 -1.86
N ILE A 271 2.79 15.05 -1.36
CA ILE A 271 1.80 16.02 -0.89
C ILE A 271 1.47 16.97 -2.04
N THR A 272 0.19 17.21 -2.28
CA THR A 272 -0.25 18.03 -3.41
C THR A 272 0.02 19.51 -3.15
N THR A 273 1.02 20.06 -3.83
CA THR A 273 1.35 21.48 -3.84
C THR A 273 0.71 22.20 -5.04
N GLU A 274 0.68 23.53 -5.04
CA GLU A 274 0.20 24.31 -6.20
C GLU A 274 0.91 23.96 -7.51
N GLU A 275 2.22 23.69 -7.46
CA GLU A 275 2.97 23.25 -8.65
C GLU A 275 2.51 21.88 -9.14
N VAL A 276 2.29 20.93 -8.23
CA VAL A 276 1.72 19.61 -8.57
C VAL A 276 0.31 19.76 -9.13
N ARG A 277 -0.52 20.64 -8.56
CA ARG A 277 -1.89 20.91 -9.05
C ARG A 277 -1.85 21.45 -10.48
N ALA A 278 -0.99 22.43 -10.76
CA ALA A 278 -0.82 23.00 -12.09
C ALA A 278 -0.41 21.93 -13.11
N LEU A 279 0.64 21.16 -12.80
CA LEU A 279 1.13 20.09 -13.67
C LEU A 279 0.07 18.99 -13.90
N ALA A 280 -0.64 18.58 -12.86
CA ALA A 280 -1.72 17.61 -12.97
C ALA A 280 -2.85 18.12 -13.88
N ASN A 281 -3.23 19.39 -13.74
CA ASN A 281 -4.27 20.03 -14.56
C ASN A 281 -3.85 20.12 -16.04
N GLU A 282 -2.58 20.40 -16.31
CA GLU A 282 -2.00 20.45 -17.66
C GLU A 282 -1.75 19.07 -18.29
N ARG A 283 -2.07 17.98 -17.57
CA ARG A 283 -1.80 16.60 -17.99
C ARG A 283 -0.30 16.35 -18.22
N ALA A 284 0.55 16.98 -17.42
CA ALA A 284 1.99 16.77 -17.45
C ALA A 284 2.33 15.29 -17.22
N SER A 285 3.51 14.90 -17.69
CA SER A 285 3.97 13.52 -17.54
C SER A 285 4.18 13.16 -16.06
N THR A 286 4.07 11.87 -15.74
CA THR A 286 4.41 11.35 -14.40
C THR A 286 5.80 11.80 -13.94
N TRP A 287 6.75 11.91 -14.86
CA TRP A 287 8.11 12.37 -14.59
C TRP A 287 8.15 13.82 -14.12
N GLU A 288 7.43 14.73 -14.79
CA GLU A 288 7.40 16.15 -14.43
C GLU A 288 6.76 16.36 -13.05
N ILE A 289 5.64 15.68 -12.79
CA ILE A 289 4.98 15.71 -11.48
C ILE A 289 5.93 15.19 -10.39
N LYS A 290 6.61 14.06 -10.65
CA LYS A 290 7.57 13.48 -9.71
C LYS A 290 8.74 14.43 -9.45
N LYS A 291 9.25 15.09 -10.48
CA LYS A 291 10.34 16.06 -10.38
C LYS A 291 9.94 17.26 -9.52
N ALA A 292 8.77 17.84 -9.76
CA ALA A 292 8.23 18.94 -8.96
C ALA A 292 8.03 18.52 -7.49
N ALA A 293 7.41 17.36 -7.25
CA ALA A 293 7.24 16.83 -5.90
C ALA A 293 8.58 16.59 -5.18
N SER A 294 9.58 16.05 -5.88
CA SER A 294 10.91 15.81 -5.33
C SER A 294 11.64 17.13 -5.00
N ALA A 295 11.50 18.14 -5.86
CA ALA A 295 12.01 19.49 -5.61
C ALA A 295 11.33 20.14 -4.39
N GLY A 296 10.05 19.82 -4.16
CA GLY A 296 9.28 20.19 -2.97
C GLY A 296 9.60 19.37 -1.70
N GLY A 297 10.61 18.49 -1.74
CA GLY A 297 11.07 17.74 -0.57
C GLY A 297 10.52 16.31 -0.44
N MET A 298 9.76 15.82 -1.43
CA MET A 298 9.34 14.41 -1.45
C MET A 298 10.57 13.49 -1.55
N LYS A 299 10.65 12.51 -0.65
CA LYS A 299 11.60 11.39 -0.74
C LYS A 299 11.01 10.27 -1.58
N THR A 300 11.80 9.72 -2.49
CA THR A 300 11.38 8.56 -3.30
C THR A 300 11.36 7.27 -2.47
N LEU A 301 10.73 6.20 -2.99
CA LEU A 301 10.79 4.87 -2.37
C LEU A 301 12.25 4.41 -2.24
N ARG A 302 13.09 4.76 -3.22
CA ARG A 302 14.52 4.49 -3.24
C ARG A 302 15.25 5.20 -2.11
N ASP A 303 14.99 6.49 -1.91
CA ASP A 303 15.62 7.30 -0.86
C ASP A 303 15.26 6.79 0.54
N ASP A 304 13.97 6.52 0.80
CA ASP A 304 13.54 5.94 2.06
C ASP A 304 14.15 4.54 2.27
N GLY A 305 14.22 3.72 1.20
CA GLY A 305 14.91 2.44 1.22
C GLY A 305 16.37 2.56 1.65
N TRP A 306 17.10 3.53 1.11
CA TRP A 306 18.48 3.82 1.50
C TRP A 306 18.61 4.24 2.96
N ALA A 307 17.70 5.07 3.47
CA ALA A 307 17.66 5.39 4.90
C ALA A 307 17.51 4.13 5.77
N LYS A 308 16.74 3.11 5.34
CA LYS A 308 16.65 1.83 6.06
C LYS A 308 17.94 1.00 5.97
N VAL A 309 18.66 1.06 4.85
CA VAL A 309 19.94 0.35 4.66
C VAL A 309 21.02 0.95 5.55
N LEU A 310 21.17 2.28 5.55
CA LEU A 310 22.11 2.98 6.42
C LEU A 310 21.81 2.73 7.90
N ALA A 311 20.53 2.60 8.27
CA ALA A 311 20.12 2.22 9.62
C ALA A 311 20.27 0.71 9.93
N GLY A 312 20.78 -0.11 9.00
CA GLY A 312 20.96 -1.55 9.19
C GLY A 312 19.66 -2.33 9.42
N ARG A 313 18.54 -1.83 8.90
CA ARG A 313 17.20 -2.43 8.99
C ARG A 313 16.87 -3.32 7.78
N SER A 314 17.44 -3.02 6.62
CA SER A 314 17.33 -3.78 5.36
C SER A 314 18.70 -3.87 4.67
N SER A 315 18.77 -4.54 3.52
CA SER A 315 19.98 -4.66 2.72
C SER A 315 19.88 -3.90 1.38
N VAL A 316 21.03 -3.67 0.75
CA VAL A 316 21.12 -3.03 -0.57
C VAL A 316 20.31 -3.81 -1.61
N GLU A 317 20.46 -5.14 -1.62
CA GLU A 317 19.81 -6.02 -2.59
C GLU A 317 18.28 -5.96 -2.48
N GLU A 318 17.75 -5.84 -1.26
CA GLU A 318 16.31 -5.73 -1.04
C GLU A 318 15.73 -4.44 -1.57
N VAL A 319 16.38 -3.31 -1.31
CA VAL A 319 15.94 -2.02 -1.84
C VAL A 319 16.00 -2.06 -3.35
N VAL A 320 17.12 -2.49 -3.94
CA VAL A 320 17.26 -2.58 -5.41
C VAL A 320 16.19 -3.47 -6.03
N ARG A 321 15.86 -4.59 -5.39
CA ARG A 321 14.86 -5.55 -5.90
C ARG A 321 13.47 -4.92 -6.01
N VAL A 322 13.05 -4.10 -5.04
CA VAL A 322 11.67 -3.59 -4.99
C VAL A 322 11.49 -2.21 -5.64
N THR A 323 12.57 -1.46 -5.88
CA THR A 323 12.55 -0.09 -6.43
C THR A 323 13.15 0.04 -7.83
N LYS A 324 13.17 -1.05 -8.63
CA LYS A 324 13.78 -1.04 -9.99
C LYS A 324 13.27 0.08 -10.91
N GLY A 325 11.98 0.40 -10.83
CA GLY A 325 11.34 1.45 -11.66
C GLY A 325 11.42 2.86 -11.07
N ASP A 326 12.01 3.01 -9.88
CA ASP A 326 11.97 4.26 -9.12
C ASP A 326 13.16 5.20 -9.41
N ARG A 327 14.06 4.78 -10.30
CA ARG A 327 15.24 5.57 -10.66
C ARG A 327 14.82 6.92 -11.26
N ILE A 328 15.02 7.98 -10.49
CA ILE A 328 15.19 9.31 -11.08
C ILE A 328 16.57 9.27 -11.72
N LEU A 329 16.62 9.02 -13.03
CA LEU A 329 17.81 9.33 -13.81
C LEU A 329 17.95 10.86 -13.73
N ILE A 330 18.69 11.34 -12.72
CA ILE A 330 19.23 12.69 -12.76
C ILE A 330 20.05 12.70 -14.04
N GLY A 331 19.58 13.43 -15.04
CA GLY A 331 20.27 13.57 -16.31
C GLY A 331 21.72 13.94 -16.03
N GLY A 332 22.61 12.97 -16.21
CA GLY A 332 24.04 13.19 -16.29
C GLY A 332 24.35 13.58 -17.72
N VAL A 333 25.00 14.74 -17.83
CA VAL A 333 25.83 15.24 -18.94
C VAL A 333 26.23 14.18 -19.97
#